data_AF-A0A2Z6RBZ6-F1
#
_entry.id   AF-A0A2Z6RBZ6-F1
#
_cell.length_a   1.000
_cell.length_b   1.000
_cell.length_c   1.000
_cell.angle_alpha   90.00
_cell.angle_beta   90.00
_cell.angle_gamma   90.00
#
_symmetry.space_group_name_H-M   'P 1'
#
loop_
_entity.id
_entity.type
_entity.pdbx_description
1 polymer ?
#
loop_
_entity_poly.entity_id
_entity_poly.type
_entity_poly.pdbx_seq_one_letter_code
_entity_poly.pdbx_strand_id
1 'polypeptide(L)'
;MLDPYILRPPSLPSNMTGYTSDIIINNLIFMDDSTLISSSKAGLEHMLSITEEFYALNNTSANHQKYVLISNSLPLTTTSTILPVEFHLTLSSLNDISSISVTPLFITSSFRFLGVWFNIKDSRDFVKKQIAGECNSFAATFHPARLSAKQVVYLYNSVLIPKLEYRMQVTHLSATDCYAATRSIRSLVKHKANFSRSFSNPILYLSQALGLINLSSHLIQYHVNNLFLMANSFTPLIQHLFIYRLLLIQFRFLILISLLMVDDWSLWSTMTAFKCDYIACTIASMTSTPFRLQHAHFSSIFPNLTLPGHTPLYLCISPHVFKACLKVLQKHHLYYLSQLIAPSGSHLIS
;
A
#
# COMPACT_ATOMS: atom_id res chain seq x y z
N MET A 1 -18.18 -11.94 44.34
CA MET A 1 -16.79 -11.59 44.02
C MET A 1 -16.84 -10.43 43.04
N LEU A 2 -16.30 -9.28 43.43
CA LEU A 2 -16.23 -8.08 42.61
C LEU A 2 -15.18 -8.29 41.51
N ASP A 3 -15.58 -8.04 40.27
CA ASP A 3 -14.72 -8.09 39.08
C ASP A 3 -13.72 -6.92 39.10
N PRO A 4 -12.41 -7.12 38.91
CA PRO A 4 -11.42 -6.05 39.01
C PRO A 4 -11.30 -5.16 37.76
N TYR A 5 -12.23 -5.25 36.79
CA TYR A 5 -12.11 -4.58 35.50
C TYR A 5 -13.25 -3.62 35.20
N ILE A 6 -12.97 -2.32 35.41
CA ILE A 6 -13.80 -1.21 34.93
C ILE A 6 -13.36 -0.89 33.49
N LEU A 7 -14.28 -1.06 32.53
CA LEU A 7 -14.08 -0.61 31.15
C LEU A 7 -14.12 0.92 31.10
N ARG A 8 -12.96 1.53 30.90
CA ARG A 8 -12.87 2.90 30.35
C ARG A 8 -12.83 2.78 28.82
N PRO A 9 -13.41 3.74 28.07
CA PRO A 9 -13.12 3.87 26.64
C PRO A 9 -11.59 3.94 26.45
N PRO A 10 -11.05 3.58 25.26
CA PRO A 10 -9.63 3.70 25.00
C PRO A 10 -9.24 5.18 24.99
N SER A 11 -9.02 5.76 26.17
CA SER A 11 -8.14 6.89 26.31
C SER A 11 -6.78 6.38 25.89
N LEU A 12 -6.18 7.04 24.88
CA LEU A 12 -4.76 6.86 24.58
C LEU A 12 -4.01 6.77 25.92
N PRO A 13 -3.13 5.78 26.12
CA PRO A 13 -2.43 5.61 27.38
C PRO A 13 -1.85 6.94 27.84
N SER A 14 -2.31 7.43 29.00
CA SER A 14 -1.96 8.73 29.58
C SER A 14 -0.52 8.80 30.10
N ASN A 15 0.34 7.88 29.66
CA ASN A 15 1.77 7.83 30.01
C ASN A 15 2.69 7.96 28.78
N MET A 16 2.18 8.38 27.62
CA MET A 16 3.04 8.98 26.58
C MET A 16 3.25 10.47 26.88
N THR A 17 3.72 10.79 28.10
CA THR A 17 4.26 12.12 28.42
C THR A 17 5.65 12.22 27.81
N GLY A 18 5.69 12.37 26.49
CA GLY A 18 6.91 12.47 25.73
C GLY A 18 6.66 12.20 24.25
N TYR A 19 6.25 13.24 23.53
CA TYR A 19 6.26 13.32 22.06
C TYR A 19 5.14 12.59 21.30
N THR A 20 3.88 12.99 21.50
CA THR A 20 2.95 13.06 20.36
C THR A 20 3.06 14.45 19.73
N SER A 21 4.21 14.75 19.13
CA SER A 21 4.20 15.75 18.08
C SER A 21 3.29 15.19 16.99
N ASP A 22 2.18 15.86 16.69
CA ASP A 22 1.38 15.56 15.51
C ASP A 22 2.36 15.39 14.35
N ILE A 23 2.45 14.18 13.81
CA ILE A 23 3.32 13.91 12.67
C ILE A 23 2.66 14.59 11.47
N ILE A 24 3.02 15.85 11.24
CA ILE A 24 2.52 16.65 10.13
C ILE A 24 3.48 16.46 8.97
N ILE A 25 3.11 15.60 8.03
CA ILE A 25 3.77 15.52 6.73
C ILE A 25 3.05 16.53 5.82
N ASN A 26 3.71 17.64 5.56
CA ASN A 26 3.18 18.73 4.74
C ASN A 26 3.77 18.71 3.33
N ASN A 27 5.00 18.22 3.13
CA ASN A 27 5.61 18.12 1.81
C ASN A 27 6.44 16.85 1.60
N LEU A 28 6.54 16.43 0.35
CA LEU A 28 7.47 15.41 -0.14
C LEU A 28 8.21 16.02 -1.33
N ILE A 29 9.54 15.99 -1.31
CA ILE A 29 10.37 16.63 -2.34
C ILE A 29 11.42 15.63 -2.81
N PHE A 30 11.57 15.52 -4.13
CA PHE A 30 12.65 14.78 -4.77
C PHE A 30 13.14 15.56 -5.98
N MET A 31 14.34 16.13 -5.89
CA MET A 31 14.87 17.05 -6.91
C MET A 31 13.90 18.23 -7.14
N ASP A 32 13.39 18.41 -8.37
CA ASP A 32 12.43 19.44 -8.76
C ASP A 32 10.96 19.02 -8.54
N ASP A 33 10.68 17.71 -8.37
CA ASP A 33 9.35 17.21 -8.12
C ASP A 33 8.97 17.43 -6.64
N SER A 34 7.99 18.30 -6.39
CA SER A 34 7.41 18.56 -5.08
C SER A 34 5.96 18.08 -5.01
N THR A 35 5.56 17.54 -3.86
CA THR A 35 4.18 17.16 -3.55
C THR A 35 3.79 17.79 -2.23
N LEU A 36 2.80 18.68 -2.28
CA LEU A 36 2.24 19.34 -1.10
C LEU A 36 1.04 18.54 -0.59
N ILE A 37 0.97 18.34 0.72
CA ILE A 37 -0.06 17.56 1.38
C ILE A 37 -0.67 18.43 2.48
N SER A 38 -1.99 18.62 2.42
CA SER A 38 -2.72 19.31 3.47
C SER A 38 -4.10 18.67 3.67
N SER A 39 -4.64 18.81 4.88
CA SER A 39 -5.99 18.37 5.22
C SER A 39 -7.08 19.32 4.72
N SER A 40 -6.73 20.52 4.23
CA SER A 40 -7.67 21.54 3.80
C SER A 40 -7.18 22.33 2.58
N LYS A 41 -8.12 22.92 1.83
CA LYS A 41 -7.81 23.83 0.72
C LYS A 41 -7.01 25.04 1.21
N ALA A 42 -7.44 25.68 2.30
CA ALA A 42 -6.76 26.84 2.88
C ALA A 42 -5.31 26.50 3.29
N GLY A 43 -5.08 25.29 3.80
CA GLY A 43 -3.72 24.82 4.08
C GLY A 43 -2.86 24.69 2.83
N LEU A 44 -3.41 24.19 1.71
CA LEU A 44 -2.70 24.19 0.42
C LEU A 44 -2.47 25.60 -0.13
N GLU A 45 -3.43 26.51 -0.02
CA GLU A 45 -3.29 27.92 -0.43
C GLU A 45 -2.14 28.61 0.32
N HIS A 46 -2.08 28.41 1.64
CA HIS A 46 -0.97 28.90 2.47
C HIS A 46 0.37 28.30 2.05
N MET A 47 0.42 26.98 1.84
CA MET A 47 1.65 26.30 1.41
C MET A 47 2.13 26.73 0.02
N LEU A 48 1.21 26.91 -0.93
CA LEU A 48 1.51 27.42 -2.26
C LEU A 48 2.03 28.85 -2.19
N SER A 49 1.47 29.69 -1.33
CA SER A 49 1.94 31.08 -1.14
C SER A 49 3.40 31.10 -0.66
N ILE A 50 3.74 30.29 0.36
CA ILE A 50 5.13 30.11 0.81
C ILE A 50 6.03 29.58 -0.31
N THR A 51 5.50 28.66 -1.13
CA THR A 51 6.25 28.02 -2.21
C THR A 51 6.61 29.02 -3.32
N GLU A 52 5.67 29.90 -3.71
CA GLU A 52 5.94 30.95 -4.70
C GLU A 52 6.93 31.99 -4.18
N GLU A 53 6.83 32.41 -2.90
CA GLU A 53 7.84 33.28 -2.29
C GLU A 53 9.23 32.64 -2.28
N PHE A 54 9.31 31.35 -1.96
CA PHE A 54 10.56 30.60 -2.00
C PHE A 54 11.13 30.54 -3.42
N TYR A 55 10.30 30.31 -4.44
CA TYR A 55 10.76 30.27 -5.82
C TYR A 55 11.27 31.63 -6.30
N ALA A 56 10.58 32.71 -5.98
CA ALA A 56 11.01 34.07 -6.27
C ALA A 56 12.36 34.40 -5.62
N LEU A 57 12.55 34.07 -4.33
CA LEU A 57 13.83 34.26 -3.62
C LEU A 57 15.00 33.53 -4.29
N ASN A 58 14.74 32.37 -4.88
CA ASN A 58 15.76 31.55 -5.53
C ASN A 58 15.90 31.81 -7.04
N ASN A 59 15.22 32.82 -7.60
CA ASN A 59 15.17 33.08 -9.05
C ASN A 59 14.76 31.83 -9.85
N THR A 60 13.78 31.11 -9.34
CA THR A 60 13.19 29.93 -9.98
C THR A 60 11.69 30.14 -10.14
N SER A 61 11.04 29.31 -10.95
CA SER A 61 9.59 29.38 -11.16
C SER A 61 9.03 27.97 -11.34
N ALA A 62 7.88 27.69 -10.75
CA ALA A 62 7.16 26.45 -11.00
C ALA A 62 6.43 26.49 -12.35
N ASN A 63 6.31 25.31 -12.98
CA ASN A 63 5.42 25.13 -14.10
C ASN A 63 4.03 24.71 -13.58
N HIS A 64 3.15 25.67 -13.37
CA HIS A 64 1.80 25.42 -12.84
C HIS A 64 0.95 24.51 -13.73
N GLN A 65 1.25 24.42 -15.05
CA GLN A 65 0.52 23.51 -15.95
C GLN A 65 0.77 22.02 -15.63
N LYS A 66 1.87 21.72 -14.93
CA LYS A 66 2.19 20.37 -14.46
C LYS A 66 1.55 20.05 -13.11
N TYR A 67 0.92 21.02 -12.43
CA TYR A 67 0.29 20.75 -11.14
C TYR A 67 -0.92 19.85 -11.32
N VAL A 68 -1.06 18.92 -10.39
CA VAL A 68 -2.11 17.92 -10.39
C VAL A 68 -2.71 17.87 -9.00
N LEU A 69 -4.03 18.08 -8.90
CA LEU A 69 -4.73 18.04 -7.62
C LEU A 69 -5.33 16.65 -7.38
N ILE A 70 -5.02 16.08 -6.22
CA ILE A 70 -5.58 14.82 -5.72
C ILE A 70 -6.40 15.17 -4.49
N SER A 71 -7.68 14.82 -4.46
CA SER A 71 -8.54 15.06 -3.32
C SER A 71 -9.55 13.93 -3.12
N ASN A 72 -9.84 13.63 -1.87
CA ASN A 72 -10.91 12.73 -1.44
C ASN A 72 -12.23 13.46 -1.13
N SER A 73 -12.23 14.80 -1.12
CA SER A 73 -13.40 15.63 -0.77
C SER A 73 -14.22 16.08 -1.97
N LEU A 74 -13.64 16.03 -3.18
CA LEU A 74 -14.35 16.41 -4.41
C LEU A 74 -15.40 15.36 -4.79
N PRO A 75 -16.58 15.76 -5.31
CA PRO A 75 -17.67 14.85 -5.62
C PRO A 75 -17.22 13.70 -6.53
N LEU A 76 -17.62 12.47 -6.19
CA LEU A 76 -17.36 11.24 -6.96
C LEU A 76 -18.18 11.18 -8.28
N THR A 77 -18.33 12.27 -9.01
CA THR A 77 -19.06 12.23 -10.29
C THR A 77 -18.19 11.54 -11.34
N THR A 78 -18.59 10.33 -11.68
CA THR A 78 -18.03 9.51 -12.78
C THR A 78 -18.33 10.08 -14.17
N THR A 79 -19.08 11.17 -14.24
CA THR A 79 -19.65 11.74 -15.45
C THR A 79 -19.55 13.28 -15.40
N SER A 80 -19.10 13.84 -16.51
CA SER A 80 -19.01 15.27 -16.89
C SER A 80 -18.05 16.18 -16.11
N THR A 81 -17.01 16.61 -16.84
CA THR A 81 -16.21 17.84 -16.68
C THR A 81 -15.73 18.16 -15.27
N ILE A 82 -14.49 17.79 -14.98
CA ILE A 82 -13.77 18.34 -13.84
C ILE A 82 -13.48 19.81 -14.14
N LEU A 83 -14.06 20.71 -13.35
CA LEU A 83 -13.71 22.12 -13.38
C LEU A 83 -12.38 22.32 -12.64
N PRO A 84 -11.49 23.20 -13.14
CA PRO A 84 -10.31 23.61 -12.40
C PRO A 84 -10.68 24.19 -11.03
N VAL A 85 -9.90 23.84 -10.02
CA VAL A 85 -10.01 24.44 -8.68
C VAL A 85 -9.02 25.59 -8.62
N GLU A 86 -9.53 26.77 -8.30
CA GLU A 86 -8.72 27.97 -8.11
C GLU A 86 -8.25 28.05 -6.64
N PHE A 87 -6.93 28.18 -6.47
CA PHE A 87 -6.26 28.42 -5.19
C PHE A 87 -5.88 29.89 -5.13
N HIS A 88 -6.39 30.62 -4.13
CA HIS A 88 -6.05 32.03 -3.95
C HIS A 88 -4.83 32.14 -3.05
N LEU A 89 -3.81 32.85 -3.52
CA LEU A 89 -2.55 33.03 -2.79
C LEU A 89 -2.51 34.38 -2.09
N THR A 90 -1.75 34.44 -1.00
CA THR A 90 -1.46 35.72 -0.34
C THR A 90 -0.40 36.46 -1.14
N LEU A 91 -0.75 37.67 -1.60
CA LEU A 91 0.20 38.56 -2.26
C LEU A 91 1.20 39.10 -1.25
N SER A 92 2.46 39.17 -1.66
CA SER A 92 3.54 39.77 -0.89
C SER A 92 4.56 40.41 -1.84
N SER A 93 5.55 41.12 -1.31
CA SER A 93 6.64 41.68 -2.13
C SER A 93 7.43 40.62 -2.91
N LEU A 94 7.30 39.34 -2.52
CA LEU A 94 7.98 38.19 -3.10
C LEU A 94 7.02 37.25 -3.83
N ASN A 95 5.73 37.58 -3.89
CA ASN A 95 4.73 36.77 -4.60
C ASN A 95 3.69 37.68 -5.28
N ASP A 96 3.83 37.83 -6.60
CA ASP A 96 2.91 38.58 -7.45
C ASP A 96 1.76 37.71 -8.02
N ILE A 97 1.76 36.40 -7.74
CA ILE A 97 0.75 35.47 -8.24
C ILE A 97 -0.44 35.47 -7.28
N SER A 98 -1.60 35.94 -7.76
CA SER A 98 -2.83 36.02 -6.95
C SER A 98 -3.62 34.73 -6.90
N SER A 99 -3.56 33.92 -7.96
CA SER A 99 -4.22 32.61 -7.98
C SER A 99 -3.55 31.59 -8.90
N ILE A 100 -3.71 30.31 -8.53
CA ILE A 100 -3.27 29.17 -9.33
C ILE A 100 -4.49 28.27 -9.58
N SER A 101 -4.74 27.94 -10.84
CA SER A 101 -5.82 27.06 -11.25
C SER A 101 -5.29 25.66 -11.52
N VAL A 102 -5.78 24.65 -10.77
CA VAL A 102 -5.34 23.26 -10.90
C VAL A 102 -6.52 22.36 -11.23
N THR A 103 -6.38 21.54 -12.27
CA THR A 103 -7.39 20.52 -12.60
C THR A 103 -7.22 19.30 -11.70
N PRO A 104 -8.25 18.91 -10.91
CA PRO A 104 -8.17 17.69 -10.14
C PRO A 104 -8.20 16.43 -11.01
N LEU A 105 -7.64 15.36 -10.46
CA LEU A 105 -7.74 14.03 -11.04
C LEU A 105 -9.06 13.37 -10.68
N PHE A 106 -9.60 12.61 -11.64
CA PHE A 106 -10.70 11.69 -11.38
C PHE A 106 -10.30 10.69 -10.30
N ILE A 107 -11.23 10.36 -9.40
CA ILE A 107 -10.97 9.39 -8.34
C ILE A 107 -10.62 7.98 -8.86
N THR A 108 -11.00 7.68 -10.09
CA THR A 108 -10.69 6.41 -10.78
C THR A 108 -9.38 6.47 -11.58
N SER A 109 -8.83 7.65 -11.84
CA SER A 109 -7.57 7.77 -12.57
C SER A 109 -6.40 7.39 -11.68
N SER A 110 -5.32 6.97 -12.33
CA SER A 110 -4.05 6.70 -11.66
C SER A 110 -3.11 7.88 -11.89
N PHE A 111 -2.28 8.18 -10.90
CA PHE A 111 -1.27 9.23 -10.98
C PHE A 111 0.12 8.64 -10.75
N ARG A 112 1.14 9.34 -11.22
CA ARG A 112 2.52 8.90 -11.16
C ARG A 112 3.27 9.72 -10.11
N PHE A 113 3.90 9.05 -9.15
CA PHE A 113 4.79 9.65 -8.18
C PHE A 113 6.13 8.90 -8.24
N LEU A 114 7.22 9.62 -8.55
CA LEU A 114 8.56 9.05 -8.77
C LEU A 114 8.52 7.78 -9.65
N GLY A 115 7.83 7.83 -10.78
CA GLY A 115 7.73 6.68 -11.69
C GLY A 115 6.84 5.52 -11.22
N VAL A 116 6.32 5.52 -9.99
CA VAL A 116 5.37 4.51 -9.50
C VAL A 116 3.95 5.03 -9.65
N TRP A 117 3.00 4.15 -10.00
CA TRP A 117 1.61 4.54 -10.22
C TRP A 117 0.73 4.23 -9.01
N PHE A 118 -0.07 5.21 -8.62
CA PHE A 118 -0.99 5.16 -7.49
C PHE A 118 -2.41 5.44 -7.97
N ASN A 119 -3.39 4.96 -7.21
CA ASN A 119 -4.81 5.16 -7.49
C ASN A 119 -5.53 5.48 -6.19
N ILE A 120 -6.41 6.49 -6.19
CA ILE A 120 -7.10 6.95 -4.97
C ILE A 120 -8.07 5.88 -4.43
N LYS A 121 -8.63 5.02 -5.31
CA LYS A 121 -9.49 3.89 -4.93
C LYS A 121 -8.72 2.59 -4.69
N ASP A 122 -7.39 2.66 -4.58
CA ASP A 122 -6.51 1.50 -4.47
C ASP A 122 -6.71 0.47 -5.62
N SER A 123 -7.14 0.93 -6.81
CA SER A 123 -7.21 0.03 -7.98
C SER A 123 -5.82 -0.29 -8.50
N ARG A 124 -5.60 -1.57 -8.82
CA ARG A 124 -4.34 -2.10 -9.35
C ARG A 124 -4.38 -2.32 -10.86
N ASP A 125 -5.50 -2.02 -11.50
CA ASP A 125 -5.73 -2.38 -12.91
C ASP A 125 -4.75 -1.68 -13.85
N PHE A 126 -4.40 -0.43 -13.54
CA PHE A 126 -3.40 0.31 -14.30
C PHE A 126 -2.04 -0.40 -14.23
N VAL A 127 -1.55 -0.71 -13.03
CA VAL A 127 -0.27 -1.40 -12.83
C VAL A 127 -0.30 -2.78 -13.47
N LYS A 128 -1.39 -3.55 -13.31
CA LYS A 128 -1.56 -4.84 -13.99
C LYS A 128 -1.38 -4.74 -15.51
N LYS A 129 -2.06 -3.78 -16.14
CA LYS A 129 -1.95 -3.53 -17.58
C LYS A 129 -0.54 -3.06 -17.96
N GLN A 130 0.07 -2.21 -17.15
CA GLN A 130 1.44 -1.73 -17.36
C GLN A 130 2.44 -2.90 -17.37
N ILE A 131 2.41 -3.78 -16.37
CA ILE A 131 3.32 -4.92 -16.25
C ILE A 131 3.14 -5.91 -17.40
N ALA A 132 1.89 -6.21 -17.77
CA ALA A 132 1.61 -7.04 -18.94
C ALA A 132 2.12 -6.40 -20.24
N GLY A 133 1.92 -5.10 -20.40
CA GLY A 133 2.42 -4.32 -21.53
C GLY A 133 3.95 -4.33 -21.62
N GLU A 134 4.65 -4.08 -20.51
CA GLU A 134 6.11 -4.10 -20.46
C GLU A 134 6.67 -5.50 -20.79
N CYS A 135 6.07 -6.57 -20.28
CA CYS A 135 6.44 -7.95 -20.63
C CYS A 135 6.20 -8.24 -22.13
N ASN A 136 5.07 -7.80 -22.68
CA ASN A 136 4.75 -8.02 -24.09
C ASN A 136 5.69 -7.24 -25.01
N SER A 137 5.98 -5.98 -24.70
CA SER A 137 6.92 -5.16 -25.46
C SER A 137 8.34 -5.73 -25.40
N PHE A 138 8.78 -6.21 -24.23
CA PHE A 138 10.06 -6.90 -24.10
C PHE A 138 10.08 -8.15 -24.99
N ALA A 139 9.04 -8.99 -24.92
CA ALA A 139 8.96 -10.20 -25.72
C ALA A 139 8.97 -9.90 -27.23
N ALA A 140 8.21 -8.89 -27.67
CA ALA A 140 8.13 -8.47 -29.07
C ALA A 140 9.48 -7.96 -29.59
N THR A 141 10.22 -7.20 -28.78
CA THR A 141 11.54 -6.65 -29.14
C THR A 141 12.57 -7.75 -29.37
N PHE A 142 12.59 -8.78 -28.52
CA PHE A 142 13.58 -9.87 -28.59
C PHE A 142 13.14 -11.08 -29.43
N HIS A 143 11.89 -11.12 -29.87
CA HIS A 143 11.41 -12.16 -30.76
C HIS A 143 12.23 -12.25 -32.06
N PRO A 144 12.45 -11.16 -32.84
CA PRO A 144 13.26 -11.21 -34.05
C PRO A 144 14.78 -11.24 -33.79
N ALA A 145 15.24 -10.86 -32.59
CA ALA A 145 16.67 -10.73 -32.29
C ALA A 145 17.40 -12.09 -32.29
N ARG A 146 18.61 -12.13 -32.85
CA ARG A 146 19.48 -13.34 -32.85
C ARG A 146 20.19 -13.52 -31.50
N LEU A 147 19.42 -13.86 -30.47
CA LEU A 147 19.91 -14.11 -29.11
C LEU A 147 19.66 -15.56 -28.70
N SER A 148 20.55 -16.12 -27.90
CA SER A 148 20.33 -17.41 -27.25
C SER A 148 19.31 -17.32 -26.11
N ALA A 149 18.72 -18.45 -25.73
CA ALA A 149 17.81 -18.51 -24.59
C ALA A 149 18.44 -17.95 -23.31
N LYS A 150 19.71 -18.28 -23.03
CA LYS A 150 20.44 -17.79 -21.86
C LYS A 150 20.64 -16.26 -21.88
N GLN A 151 20.93 -15.69 -23.04
CA GLN A 151 21.03 -14.22 -23.19
C GLN A 151 19.69 -13.53 -22.93
N VAL A 152 18.58 -14.09 -23.43
CA VAL A 152 17.24 -13.55 -23.15
C VAL A 152 16.89 -13.68 -21.67
N VAL A 153 17.21 -14.81 -21.04
CA VAL A 153 16.97 -14.99 -19.59
C VAL A 153 17.81 -14.01 -18.78
N TYR A 154 19.08 -13.80 -19.15
CA TYR A 154 19.94 -12.79 -18.51
C TYR A 154 19.31 -11.39 -18.61
N LEU A 155 18.89 -10.95 -19.80
CA LEU A 155 18.24 -9.65 -19.99
C LEU A 155 16.92 -9.54 -19.20
N TYR A 156 16.15 -10.62 -19.14
CA TYR A 156 14.94 -10.65 -18.33
C TYR A 156 15.27 -10.49 -16.84
N ASN A 157 16.18 -11.28 -16.31
CA ASN A 157 16.55 -11.30 -14.89
C ASN A 157 17.25 -9.99 -14.45
N SER A 158 18.13 -9.43 -15.27
CA SER A 158 18.98 -8.30 -14.90
C SER A 158 18.42 -6.94 -15.30
N VAL A 159 17.48 -6.88 -16.25
CA VAL A 159 16.91 -5.61 -16.75
C VAL A 159 15.41 -5.56 -16.53
N LEU A 160 14.66 -6.54 -17.01
CA LEU A 160 13.20 -6.47 -16.92
C LEU A 160 12.71 -6.66 -15.49
N ILE A 161 13.21 -7.65 -14.75
CA ILE A 161 12.80 -7.91 -13.37
C ILE A 161 12.99 -6.67 -12.47
N PRO A 162 14.17 -6.01 -12.41
CA PRO A 162 14.33 -4.79 -11.61
C PRO A 162 13.39 -3.65 -12.03
N LYS A 163 13.12 -3.51 -13.33
CA LYS A 163 12.16 -2.53 -13.82
C LYS A 163 10.74 -2.82 -13.34
N LEU A 164 10.30 -4.08 -13.42
CA LEU A 164 8.98 -4.50 -12.96
C LEU A 164 8.87 -4.39 -11.42
N GLU A 165 9.92 -4.75 -10.69
CA GLU A 165 10.04 -4.60 -9.24
C GLU A 165 9.81 -3.16 -8.80
N TYR A 166 10.49 -2.20 -9.46
CA TYR A 166 10.29 -0.78 -9.21
C TYR A 166 8.84 -0.33 -9.47
N ARG A 167 8.25 -0.72 -10.60
CA ARG A 167 6.86 -0.38 -10.93
C ARG A 167 5.84 -0.96 -9.95
N MET A 168 6.14 -2.12 -9.36
CA MET A 168 5.26 -2.82 -8.42
C MET A 168 5.59 -2.57 -6.95
N GLN A 169 6.47 -1.61 -6.64
CA GLN A 169 6.98 -1.40 -5.28
C GLN A 169 5.90 -1.37 -4.19
N VAL A 170 4.74 -0.78 -4.49
CA VAL A 170 3.60 -0.63 -3.57
C VAL A 170 2.37 -1.44 -3.99
N THR A 171 2.44 -2.20 -5.09
CA THR A 171 1.30 -2.91 -5.65
C THR A 171 1.50 -4.41 -5.60
N HIS A 172 0.74 -5.08 -4.74
CA HIS A 172 0.73 -6.54 -4.69
C HIS A 172 -0.12 -7.12 -5.83
N LEU A 173 0.48 -7.92 -6.71
CA LEU A 173 -0.25 -8.71 -7.72
C LEU A 173 -0.41 -10.16 -7.23
N SER A 174 -1.46 -10.85 -7.70
CA SER A 174 -1.59 -12.28 -7.40
C SER A 174 -0.60 -13.11 -8.22
N ALA A 175 -0.32 -14.33 -7.78
CA ALA A 175 0.46 -15.28 -8.59
C ALA A 175 -0.17 -15.51 -9.98
N THR A 176 -1.50 -15.52 -10.07
CA THR A 176 -2.21 -15.66 -11.35
C THR A 176 -2.05 -14.45 -12.26
N ASP A 177 -2.09 -13.23 -11.71
CA ASP A 177 -1.84 -11.99 -12.45
C ASP A 177 -0.39 -11.97 -12.98
N CYS A 178 0.59 -12.25 -12.12
CA CYS A 178 2.01 -12.32 -12.49
C CYS A 178 2.25 -13.39 -13.57
N TYR A 179 1.62 -14.57 -13.40
CA TYR A 179 1.71 -15.64 -14.38
C TYR A 179 1.07 -15.23 -15.72
N ALA A 180 -0.07 -14.54 -15.72
CA ALA A 180 -0.67 -14.04 -16.94
C ALA A 180 0.23 -13.00 -17.64
N ALA A 181 0.76 -12.03 -16.89
CA ALA A 181 1.61 -10.96 -17.43
C ALA A 181 2.91 -11.48 -18.06
N THR A 182 3.54 -12.50 -17.45
CA THR A 182 4.82 -13.07 -17.91
C THR A 182 4.67 -14.20 -18.93
N ARG A 183 3.47 -14.43 -19.47
CA ARG A 183 3.20 -15.50 -20.46
C ARG A 183 4.05 -15.33 -21.71
N SER A 184 4.14 -14.12 -22.24
CA SER A 184 4.90 -13.79 -23.45
C SER A 184 6.40 -14.05 -23.27
N ILE A 185 6.94 -13.75 -22.09
CA ILE A 185 8.34 -14.06 -21.72
C ILE A 185 8.61 -15.56 -21.75
N ARG A 186 7.77 -16.37 -21.09
CA ARG A 186 7.95 -17.83 -21.10
C ARG A 186 7.85 -18.40 -22.51
N SER A 187 6.93 -17.89 -23.31
CA SER A 187 6.80 -18.29 -24.72
C SER A 187 8.06 -17.96 -25.52
N LEU A 188 8.60 -16.75 -25.36
CA LEU A 188 9.83 -16.32 -26.00
C LEU A 188 11.01 -17.20 -25.59
N VAL A 189 11.20 -17.45 -24.30
CA VAL A 189 12.31 -18.26 -23.78
C VAL A 189 12.25 -19.69 -24.32
N LYS A 190 11.06 -20.32 -24.33
CA LYS A 190 10.88 -21.64 -24.95
C LYS A 190 11.23 -21.65 -26.43
N HIS A 191 10.77 -20.64 -27.17
CA HIS A 191 11.09 -20.50 -28.60
C HIS A 191 12.60 -20.37 -28.82
N LYS A 192 13.29 -19.53 -28.05
CA LYS A 192 14.75 -19.33 -28.16
C LYS A 192 15.56 -20.55 -27.71
N ALA A 193 14.98 -21.43 -26.89
CA ALA A 193 15.58 -22.68 -26.45
C ALA A 193 15.24 -23.87 -27.36
N ASN A 194 14.47 -23.66 -28.44
CA ASN A 194 13.92 -24.72 -29.29
C ASN A 194 13.09 -25.76 -28.52
N PHE A 195 12.43 -25.35 -27.43
CA PHE A 195 11.52 -26.21 -26.67
C PHE A 195 10.12 -26.21 -27.28
N SER A 196 9.41 -27.33 -27.09
CA SER A 196 7.98 -27.40 -27.40
C SER A 196 7.18 -26.35 -26.63
N ARG A 197 6.11 -25.82 -27.24
CA ARG A 197 5.15 -24.93 -26.57
C ARG A 197 4.54 -25.60 -25.32
N SER A 198 4.31 -26.91 -25.37
CA SER A 198 3.75 -27.72 -24.29
C SER A 198 4.73 -28.05 -23.17
N PHE A 199 6.01 -27.70 -23.32
CA PHE A 199 7.03 -27.97 -22.30
C PHE A 199 6.66 -27.36 -20.94
N SER A 200 6.96 -28.05 -19.84
CA SER A 200 6.53 -27.62 -18.51
C SER A 200 7.20 -26.31 -18.08
N ASN A 201 6.42 -25.32 -17.64
CA ASN A 201 6.92 -24.00 -17.25
C ASN A 201 7.84 -24.02 -16.01
N PRO A 202 7.57 -24.81 -14.95
CA PRO A 202 8.45 -24.90 -13.78
C PRO A 202 9.91 -25.19 -14.11
N ILE A 203 10.18 -25.96 -15.16
CA ILE A 203 11.55 -26.32 -15.56
C ILE A 203 12.35 -25.08 -16.00
N LEU A 204 11.68 -24.06 -16.55
CA LEU A 204 12.34 -22.80 -16.94
C LEU A 204 12.96 -22.08 -15.74
N TYR A 205 12.38 -22.26 -14.54
CA TYR A 205 12.79 -21.57 -13.32
C TYR A 205 13.95 -22.24 -12.60
N LEU A 206 14.26 -23.50 -12.93
CA LEU A 206 15.36 -24.23 -12.28
C LEU A 206 16.69 -23.56 -12.60
N SER A 207 17.48 -23.27 -11.56
CA SER A 207 18.79 -22.65 -11.67
C SER A 207 19.79 -23.52 -12.44
N GLN A 208 19.65 -24.85 -12.35
CA GLN A 208 20.46 -25.81 -13.11
C GLN A 208 20.11 -25.84 -14.60
N ALA A 209 18.94 -25.30 -15.00
CA ALA A 209 18.49 -25.28 -16.38
C ALA A 209 18.69 -23.88 -17.00
N LEU A 210 17.62 -23.08 -17.04
CA LEU A 210 17.65 -21.73 -17.62
C LEU A 210 17.73 -20.64 -16.55
N GLY A 211 17.31 -20.90 -15.31
CA GLY A 211 17.34 -19.92 -14.23
C GLY A 211 16.46 -18.70 -14.49
N LEU A 212 15.33 -18.87 -15.17
CA LEU A 212 14.36 -17.78 -15.37
C LEU A 212 13.75 -17.40 -14.02
N ILE A 213 13.78 -16.13 -13.64
CA ILE A 213 13.17 -15.71 -12.38
C ILE A 213 11.64 -15.85 -12.45
N ASN A 214 11.03 -16.48 -11.44
CA ASN A 214 9.59 -16.46 -11.29
C ASN A 214 9.17 -15.11 -10.66
N LEU A 215 8.48 -14.28 -11.44
CA LEU A 215 8.07 -12.94 -11.01
C LEU A 215 7.26 -12.92 -9.71
N SER A 216 6.32 -13.85 -9.49
CA SER A 216 5.52 -13.81 -8.26
C SER A 216 6.35 -14.12 -7.02
N SER A 217 7.24 -15.11 -7.12
CA SER A 217 8.13 -15.49 -6.01
C SER A 217 9.14 -14.37 -5.72
N HIS A 218 9.70 -13.76 -6.77
CA HIS A 218 10.62 -12.63 -6.67
C HIS A 218 9.98 -11.43 -5.95
N LEU A 219 8.75 -11.08 -6.33
CA LEU A 219 8.05 -9.96 -5.72
C LEU A 219 7.69 -10.20 -4.25
N ILE A 220 7.29 -11.43 -3.89
CA ILE A 220 7.05 -11.77 -2.47
C ILE A 220 8.34 -11.56 -1.68
N GLN A 221 9.48 -12.08 -2.16
CA GLN A 221 10.77 -11.88 -1.50
C GLN A 221 11.13 -10.41 -1.36
N TYR A 222 10.95 -9.63 -2.43
CA TYR A 222 11.23 -8.20 -2.45
C TYR A 222 10.34 -7.41 -1.46
N HIS A 223 9.03 -7.65 -1.47
CA HIS A 223 8.10 -6.97 -0.57
C HIS A 223 8.35 -7.31 0.89
N VAL A 224 8.65 -8.58 1.19
CA VAL A 224 9.02 -9.03 2.53
C VAL A 224 10.31 -8.37 3.00
N ASN A 225 11.32 -8.27 2.13
CA ASN A 225 12.56 -7.57 2.44
C ASN A 225 12.32 -6.08 2.73
N ASN A 226 11.50 -5.40 1.92
CA ASN A 226 11.14 -4.00 2.17
C ASN A 226 10.36 -3.83 3.48
N LEU A 227 9.45 -4.75 3.81
CA LEU A 227 8.74 -4.77 5.07
C LEU A 227 9.71 -4.93 6.26
N PHE A 228 10.68 -5.84 6.13
CA PHE A 228 11.74 -6.04 7.13
C PHE A 228 12.58 -4.77 7.32
N LEU A 229 12.96 -4.08 6.24
CA LEU A 229 13.70 -2.82 6.31
C LEU A 229 12.89 -1.69 6.97
N MET A 230 11.58 -1.60 6.68
CA MET A 230 10.70 -0.63 7.34
C MET A 230 10.56 -0.93 8.84
N ALA A 231 10.38 -2.20 9.20
CA ALA A 231 10.24 -2.62 10.59
C ALA A 231 11.51 -2.37 11.42
N ASN A 232 12.69 -2.48 10.80
CA ASN A 232 14.00 -2.27 11.43
C ASN A 232 14.63 -0.90 11.11
N SER A 233 13.86 0.06 10.59
CA SER A 233 14.38 1.39 10.28
C SER A 233 14.85 2.09 11.55
N PHE A 234 16.03 2.72 11.53
CA PHE A 234 16.52 3.54 12.65
C PHE A 234 15.87 4.94 12.70
N THR A 235 15.08 5.30 11.68
CA THR A 235 14.44 6.63 11.62
C THR A 235 13.17 6.63 12.48
N PRO A 236 13.07 7.48 13.53
CA PRO A 236 11.89 7.50 14.40
C PRO A 236 10.59 7.70 13.63
N LEU A 237 10.57 8.61 12.65
CA LEU A 237 9.39 8.86 11.81
C LEU A 237 8.88 7.58 11.13
N ILE A 238 9.78 6.79 10.52
CA ILE A 238 9.42 5.57 9.81
C ILE A 238 8.91 4.50 10.78
N GLN A 239 9.55 4.37 11.95
CA GLN A 239 9.09 3.45 13.00
C GLN A 239 7.67 3.80 13.46
N HIS A 240 7.40 5.07 13.79
CA HIS A 240 6.07 5.51 14.22
C HIS A 240 5.01 5.31 13.12
N LEU A 241 5.33 5.67 11.88
CA LEU A 241 4.43 5.45 10.73
C LEU A 241 4.14 3.96 10.52
N PHE A 242 5.14 3.10 10.65
CA PHE A 242 4.99 1.66 10.52
C PHE A 242 4.05 1.10 11.59
N ILE A 243 4.26 1.46 12.86
CA ILE A 243 3.39 1.06 13.99
C ILE A 243 1.97 1.56 13.78
N TYR A 244 1.81 2.84 13.42
CA TYR A 244 0.51 3.44 13.15
C TYR A 244 -0.22 2.71 12.02
N ARG A 245 0.49 2.34 10.95
CA ARG A 245 -0.07 1.54 9.84
C ARG A 245 -0.51 0.16 10.30
N LEU A 246 0.26 -0.53 11.16
CA LEU A 246 -0.15 -1.82 11.72
C LEU A 246 -1.44 -1.70 12.55
N LEU A 247 -1.52 -0.70 13.45
CA LEU A 247 -2.71 -0.41 14.25
C LEU A 247 -3.93 -0.07 13.37
N LEU A 248 -3.72 0.73 12.33
CA LEU A 248 -4.78 1.07 11.38
C LEU A 248 -5.31 -0.17 10.66
N ILE A 249 -4.44 -1.11 10.28
CA ILE A 249 -4.84 -2.37 9.64
C ILE A 249 -5.62 -3.24 10.64
N GLN A 250 -5.17 -3.34 11.90
CA GLN A 250 -5.93 -4.05 12.95
C GLN A 250 -7.33 -3.49 13.11
N PHE A 251 -7.46 -2.17 13.22
CA PHE A 251 -8.75 -1.50 13.33
C PHE A 251 -9.61 -1.70 12.06
N ARG A 252 -9.02 -1.54 10.87
CA ARG A 252 -9.70 -1.66 9.57
C ARG A 252 -10.20 -3.07 9.27
N PHE A 253 -9.61 -4.10 9.86
CA PHE A 253 -10.01 -5.49 9.65
C PHE A 253 -10.51 -6.20 10.92
N LEU A 254 -10.60 -5.47 12.03
CA LEU A 254 -10.91 -5.98 13.38
C LEU A 254 -10.03 -7.19 13.76
N ILE A 255 -8.73 -7.11 13.44
CA ILE A 255 -7.74 -8.12 13.83
C ILE A 255 -7.28 -7.76 15.25
N LEU A 256 -7.71 -8.56 16.22
CA LEU A 256 -7.51 -8.27 17.65
C LEU A 256 -6.20 -8.83 18.21
N ILE A 257 -5.51 -9.64 17.42
CA ILE A 257 -4.16 -10.13 17.69
C ILE A 257 -3.14 -9.33 16.89
N SER A 258 -1.87 -9.38 17.30
CA SER A 258 -0.78 -8.83 16.47
C SER A 258 -0.82 -9.45 15.08
N LEU A 259 -0.74 -8.63 14.03
CA LEU A 259 -0.73 -9.12 12.64
C LEU A 259 0.35 -10.16 12.39
N LEU A 260 1.48 -10.06 13.09
CA LEU A 260 2.61 -10.98 12.94
C LEU A 260 2.31 -12.38 13.49
N MET A 261 1.28 -12.52 14.33
CA MET A 261 0.87 -13.78 14.98
C MET A 261 -0.31 -14.46 14.26
N VAL A 262 -0.83 -13.87 13.18
CA VAL A 262 -1.96 -14.44 12.43
C VAL A 262 -1.43 -15.55 11.51
N ASP A 263 -1.78 -16.79 11.80
CA ASP A 263 -1.42 -17.95 10.96
C ASP A 263 -2.39 -18.15 9.78
N ASP A 264 -3.70 -17.91 9.98
CA ASP A 264 -4.72 -18.05 8.92
C ASP A 264 -5.31 -16.70 8.50
N TRP A 265 -5.10 -16.36 7.23
CA TRP A 265 -5.60 -15.14 6.60
C TRP A 265 -6.84 -15.38 5.72
N SER A 266 -7.38 -16.60 5.68
CA SER A 266 -8.49 -16.99 4.80
C SER A 266 -9.70 -16.04 4.90
N LEU A 267 -10.05 -15.62 6.12
CA LEU A 267 -11.14 -14.68 6.40
C LEU A 267 -10.98 -13.36 5.63
N TRP A 268 -9.82 -12.72 5.71
CA TRP A 268 -9.57 -11.40 5.13
C TRP A 268 -9.07 -11.44 3.69
N SER A 269 -8.41 -12.52 3.28
CA SER A 269 -7.78 -12.67 1.96
C SER A 269 -8.73 -12.47 0.79
N THR A 270 -10.04 -12.69 0.96
CA THR A 270 -11.05 -12.49 -0.09
C THR A 270 -11.44 -11.01 -0.25
N MET A 271 -11.22 -10.18 0.76
CA MET A 271 -11.68 -8.79 0.80
C MET A 271 -10.84 -7.92 -0.14
N THR A 272 -11.49 -7.11 -0.98
CA THR A 272 -10.80 -6.23 -1.93
C THR A 272 -9.89 -5.22 -1.22
N ALA A 273 -10.37 -4.62 -0.13
CA ALA A 273 -9.61 -3.71 0.72
C ALA A 273 -8.34 -4.36 1.30
N PHE A 274 -8.40 -5.64 1.66
CA PHE A 274 -7.24 -6.39 2.15
C PHE A 274 -6.23 -6.61 1.02
N LYS A 275 -6.70 -7.10 -0.13
CA LYS A 275 -5.88 -7.38 -1.31
C LYS A 275 -5.14 -6.16 -1.87
N CYS A 276 -5.59 -4.95 -1.54
CA CYS A 276 -4.97 -3.71 -1.98
C CYS A 276 -4.09 -3.06 -0.90
N ASP A 277 -4.14 -3.52 0.35
CA ASP A 277 -3.25 -3.01 1.39
C ASP A 277 -1.89 -3.70 1.31
N TYR A 278 -0.86 -2.92 1.01
CA TYR A 278 0.51 -3.39 0.82
C TYR A 278 1.05 -4.17 2.02
N ILE A 279 0.94 -3.62 3.24
CA ILE A 279 1.51 -4.22 4.45
C ILE A 279 0.73 -5.49 4.80
N ALA A 280 -0.61 -5.41 4.78
CA ALA A 280 -1.45 -6.56 5.12
C ALA A 280 -1.23 -7.75 4.16
N CYS A 281 -1.18 -7.48 2.85
CA CYS A 281 -0.87 -8.51 1.85
C CYS A 281 0.53 -9.09 2.02
N THR A 282 1.51 -8.24 2.30
CA THR A 282 2.90 -8.70 2.47
C THR A 282 3.01 -9.61 3.68
N ILE A 283 2.45 -9.23 4.83
CA ILE A 283 2.43 -10.07 6.05
C ILE A 283 1.70 -11.40 5.77
N ALA A 284 0.54 -11.37 5.11
CA ALA A 284 -0.18 -12.60 4.77
C ALA A 284 0.60 -13.49 3.79
N SER A 285 1.38 -12.92 2.87
CA SER A 285 2.22 -13.71 1.97
C SER A 285 3.36 -14.42 2.72
N MET A 286 3.81 -13.87 3.85
CA MET A 286 4.88 -14.47 4.66
C MET A 286 4.48 -15.79 5.31
N THR A 287 3.19 -15.99 5.65
CA THR A 287 2.74 -17.25 6.26
C THR A 287 2.88 -18.44 5.30
N SER A 288 2.95 -18.18 4.00
CA SER A 288 3.25 -19.18 2.98
C SER A 288 4.75 -19.48 2.81
N THR A 289 5.61 -18.75 3.52
CA THR A 289 7.07 -18.91 3.51
C THR A 289 7.58 -19.46 4.85
N PRO A 290 8.76 -20.10 4.91
CA PRO A 290 9.32 -20.57 6.18
C PRO A 290 9.79 -19.43 7.10
N PHE A 291 9.78 -18.18 6.64
CA PHE A 291 10.25 -17.03 7.40
C PHE A 291 9.15 -16.45 8.28
N ARG A 292 9.47 -16.21 9.55
CA ARG A 292 8.59 -15.50 10.49
C ARG A 292 9.26 -14.22 10.96
N LEU A 293 8.54 -13.10 10.88
CA LEU A 293 8.93 -11.86 11.54
C LEU A 293 8.50 -11.93 13.00
N GLN A 294 9.45 -11.78 13.91
CA GLN A 294 9.20 -11.75 15.36
C GLN A 294 9.85 -10.50 15.96
N HIS A 295 9.28 -10.01 17.06
CA HIS A 295 9.88 -8.92 17.81
C HIS A 295 11.13 -9.41 18.55
N ALA A 296 12.27 -8.75 18.33
CA ALA A 296 13.56 -9.13 18.93
C ALA A 296 13.62 -8.81 20.44
N HIS A 297 12.89 -7.81 20.92
CA HIS A 297 12.83 -7.45 22.34
C HIS A 297 11.44 -6.96 22.73
N PHE A 298 10.91 -7.47 23.85
CA PHE A 298 9.78 -6.86 24.58
C PHE A 298 10.25 -5.57 25.27
N SER A 299 10.79 -4.62 24.52
CA SER A 299 11.02 -3.28 25.07
C SER A 299 9.66 -2.65 25.33
N SER A 300 9.50 -2.00 26.49
CA SER A 300 8.31 -1.25 26.94
C SER A 300 7.78 -0.18 25.97
N ILE A 301 8.50 0.06 24.87
CA ILE A 301 8.23 1.09 23.86
C ILE A 301 7.22 0.61 22.81
N PHE A 302 7.12 -0.71 22.57
CA PHE A 302 6.13 -1.24 21.63
C PHE A 302 4.89 -1.70 22.37
N PRO A 303 3.72 -1.06 22.16
CA PRO A 303 2.49 -1.53 22.77
C PRO A 303 2.22 -2.94 22.28
N ASN A 304 1.86 -3.84 23.20
CA ASN A 304 1.32 -5.13 22.82
C ASN A 304 0.09 -4.83 21.95
N LEU A 305 0.20 -5.06 20.65
CA LEU A 305 -0.82 -4.70 19.65
C LEU A 305 -2.12 -5.51 19.83
N THR A 306 -2.17 -6.38 20.83
CA THR A 306 -3.38 -7.09 21.25
C THR A 306 -4.30 -6.13 22.00
N LEU A 307 -5.51 -5.92 21.49
CA LEU A 307 -6.54 -5.28 22.31
C LEU A 307 -6.91 -6.23 23.47
N PRO A 308 -7.22 -5.73 24.68
CA PRO A 308 -7.69 -6.58 25.78
C PRO A 308 -9.10 -7.09 25.50
N GLY A 309 -9.32 -8.41 25.65
CA GLY A 309 -10.62 -9.06 25.53
C GLY A 309 -10.50 -10.57 25.33
N HIS A 310 -11.56 -11.32 25.59
CA HIS A 310 -11.52 -12.80 25.59
C HIS A 310 -11.78 -13.40 24.21
N THR A 311 -13.00 -13.26 23.69
CA THR A 311 -13.42 -13.96 22.46
C THR A 311 -13.70 -12.97 21.34
N PRO A 312 -12.82 -12.87 20.32
CA PRO A 312 -13.06 -12.06 19.13
C PRO A 312 -14.36 -12.44 18.39
N LEU A 313 -15.11 -11.43 17.94
CA LEU A 313 -16.37 -11.65 17.23
C LEU A 313 -16.20 -12.42 15.91
N TYR A 314 -15.04 -12.29 15.25
CA TYR A 314 -14.76 -13.01 14.01
C TYR A 314 -14.62 -14.54 14.21
N LEU A 315 -14.39 -15.01 15.44
CA LEU A 315 -14.39 -16.44 15.77
C LEU A 315 -15.81 -16.97 16.05
N CYS A 316 -16.73 -16.09 16.47
CA CYS A 316 -18.09 -16.46 16.86
C CYS A 316 -19.09 -16.42 15.70
N ILE A 317 -18.76 -15.71 14.62
CA ILE A 317 -19.69 -15.39 13.53
C ILE A 317 -19.15 -15.98 12.23
N SER A 318 -20.04 -16.43 11.34
CA SER A 318 -19.62 -16.95 10.03
C SER A 318 -18.87 -15.89 9.21
N PRO A 319 -17.86 -16.28 8.41
CA PRO A 319 -17.07 -15.35 7.59
C PRO A 319 -17.89 -14.41 6.71
N HIS A 320 -19.02 -14.90 6.19
CA HIS A 320 -19.93 -14.11 5.34
C HIS A 320 -20.62 -13.01 6.13
N VAL A 321 -21.18 -13.33 7.30
CA VAL A 321 -21.88 -12.37 8.16
C VAL A 321 -20.91 -11.35 8.73
N PHE A 322 -19.72 -11.79 9.17
CA PHE A 322 -18.67 -10.89 9.64
C PHE A 322 -18.29 -9.84 8.60
N LYS A 323 -18.11 -10.24 7.33
CA LYS A 323 -17.81 -9.32 6.23
C LYS A 323 -18.94 -8.33 5.96
N ALA A 324 -20.19 -8.80 5.99
CA ALA A 324 -21.36 -7.94 5.79
C ALA A 324 -21.52 -6.91 6.91
N CYS A 325 -21.25 -7.31 8.16
CA CYS A 325 -21.39 -6.46 9.33
C CYS A 325 -20.13 -5.63 9.67
N LEU A 326 -19.00 -5.82 8.98
CA LEU A 326 -17.71 -5.22 9.34
C LEU A 326 -17.79 -3.70 9.58
N LYS A 327 -18.46 -2.96 8.69
CA LYS A 327 -18.61 -1.50 8.82
C LYS A 327 -19.43 -1.11 10.06
N VAL A 328 -20.44 -1.90 10.39
CA VAL A 328 -21.30 -1.69 11.57
C VAL A 328 -20.51 -1.97 12.83
N LEU A 329 -19.77 -3.07 12.86
CA LEU A 329 -18.90 -3.44 13.98
C LEU A 329 -17.84 -2.36 14.24
N GLN A 330 -17.21 -1.84 13.19
CA GLN A 330 -16.26 -0.73 13.28
C GLN A 330 -16.89 0.54 13.83
N LYS A 331 -18.06 0.93 13.31
CA LYS A 331 -18.77 2.14 13.73
C LYS A 331 -19.14 2.13 15.22
N HIS A 332 -19.50 0.96 15.74
CA HIS A 332 -19.91 0.80 17.14
C HIS A 332 -18.79 0.28 18.04
N HIS A 333 -17.55 0.19 17.55
CA HIS A 333 -16.40 -0.30 18.31
C HIS A 333 -16.65 -1.70 18.92
N LEU A 334 -17.28 -2.59 18.17
CA LEU A 334 -17.59 -3.96 18.54
C LEU A 334 -16.51 -4.91 18.02
N TYR A 335 -15.78 -5.49 18.96
CA TYR A 335 -14.61 -6.33 18.76
C TYR A 335 -14.78 -7.71 19.41
N TYR A 336 -15.36 -7.75 20.61
CA TYR A 336 -15.45 -8.94 21.45
C TYR A 336 -16.89 -9.35 21.72
N LEU A 337 -17.08 -10.66 21.90
CA LEU A 337 -18.36 -11.22 22.30
C LEU A 337 -18.87 -10.65 23.63
N SER A 338 -17.97 -10.35 24.57
CA SER A 338 -18.32 -9.74 25.86
C SER A 338 -19.02 -8.38 25.74
N GLN A 339 -18.85 -7.67 24.61
CA GLN A 339 -19.53 -6.40 24.36
C GLN A 339 -20.99 -6.59 23.93
N LEU A 340 -21.38 -7.81 23.56
CA LEU A 340 -22.72 -8.15 23.10
C LEU A 340 -23.51 -8.95 24.14
N ILE A 341 -22.90 -9.43 25.22
CA ILE A 341 -23.54 -10.29 26.22
C ILE A 341 -23.67 -9.54 27.55
N ALA A 342 -24.77 -9.76 28.25
CA ALA A 342 -24.96 -9.26 29.62
C ALA A 342 -23.81 -9.73 30.54
N PRO A 343 -23.51 -9.01 31.64
CA PRO A 343 -22.43 -9.38 32.57
C PRO A 343 -22.54 -10.81 33.13
N SER A 344 -23.75 -11.38 33.15
CA SER A 344 -24.02 -12.77 33.56
C SER A 344 -23.65 -13.83 32.51
N GLY A 345 -23.33 -13.44 31.28
CA GLY A 345 -23.03 -14.37 30.19
C GLY A 345 -24.25 -15.03 29.53
N SER A 346 -25.47 -14.75 29.99
CA SER A 346 -26.65 -15.57 29.69
C SER A 346 -27.51 -15.09 28.50
N HIS A 347 -27.52 -13.79 28.19
CA HIS A 347 -28.33 -13.20 27.11
C HIS A 347 -27.59 -12.09 26.39
N LEU A 348 -27.95 -11.85 25.12
CA LEU A 348 -27.43 -10.71 24.36
C LEU A 348 -28.03 -9.40 24.89
N ILE A 349 -27.23 -8.34 24.90
CA ILE A 349 -27.67 -6.98 25.24
C ILE A 349 -28.55 -6.49 24.08
N SER A 350 -29.80 -6.12 24.39
CA SER A 350 -30.81 -5.63 23.45
C SER A 350 -30.57 -4.19 23.04
#